data_AF-A0A821K950-F1
#
_entry.id   AF-A0A821K950-F1
#
_cell.length_a   1.000
_cell.length_b   1.000
_cell.length_c   1.000
_cell.angle_alpha   90.00
_cell.angle_beta   90.00
_cell.angle_gamma   90.00
#
_symmetry.space_group_name_H-M   'P 1'
#
loop_
_entity.id
_entity.type
_entity.pdbx_description
1 polymer ?
#
loop_
_entity_poly.entity_id
_entity_poly.type
_entity_poly.pdbx_seq_one_letter_code
_entity_poly.pdbx_strand_id
1 'polypeptide(L)' 'MKSSIVSSSQPRSIAVGDFNNDTQMDIVVVISGTDTIGIFLSQDNETFRNEQIYPTGFNSCPYSLVVDDFNHNNYL' A
#
# COMPACT_ATOMS: atom_id res chain seq x y z
N MET A 1 9.12 -20.04 -14.97
CA MET A 1 8.26 -19.11 -14.23
C MET A 1 8.09 -17.87 -15.10
N LYS A 2 6.89 -17.56 -15.59
CA LYS A 2 6.66 -16.31 -16.33
C LYS A 2 6.68 -15.18 -15.31
N SER A 3 7.77 -14.44 -15.26
CA SER A 3 7.78 -13.08 -14.71
C SER A 3 6.98 -12.23 -15.70
N SER A 4 5.67 -12.17 -15.51
CA SER A 4 4.85 -11.12 -16.09
C SER A 4 5.23 -9.85 -15.36
N ILE A 5 6.13 -9.08 -15.97
CA ILE A 5 6.41 -7.71 -15.60
C ILE A 5 5.04 -7.01 -15.61
N VAL A 6 4.55 -6.63 -14.44
CA VAL A 6 3.36 -5.79 -14.26
C VAL A 6 3.69 -4.41 -14.83
N SER A 7 3.69 -4.28 -16.16
CA SER A 7 3.93 -3.04 -16.89
C SER A 7 2.83 -1.98 -16.67
N SER A 8 1.76 -2.34 -15.97
CA SER A 8 0.71 -1.45 -15.49
C SER A 8 0.94 -0.93 -14.06
N SER A 9 1.89 -1.48 -13.29
CA SER A 9 2.17 -0.96 -11.95
C SER A 9 3.06 0.27 -12.08
N GLN A 10 2.47 1.46 -12.12
CA GLN A 10 3.20 2.72 -12.07
C GLN A 10 3.14 3.26 -10.63
N PRO A 11 4.00 2.79 -9.70
CA PRO A 11 4.00 3.29 -8.34
C PRO A 11 4.41 4.77 -8.31
N ARG A 12 3.69 5.58 -7.52
CA ARG A 12 3.92 7.03 -7.42
C ARG A 12 4.32 7.50 -6.04
N SER A 13 3.83 6.83 -4.99
CA SER A 13 4.07 7.23 -3.60
C SER A 13 4.11 6.00 -2.71
N ILE A 14 4.87 6.09 -1.63
CA ILE A 14 5.02 5.07 -0.59
C ILE A 14 4.96 5.72 0.78
N ALA A 15 4.41 5.03 1.78
CA ALA A 15 4.65 5.33 3.20
C ALA A 15 4.78 4.04 3.99
N VAL A 16 5.25 4.19 5.22
CA VAL A 16 5.46 3.11 6.18
C VAL A 16 4.71 3.48 7.45
N GLY A 17 3.99 2.51 8.02
CA GLY A 17 3.16 2.67 9.21
C GLY A 17 2.78 1.31 9.77
N ASP A 18 2.36 1.23 11.03
CA ASP A 18 1.70 0.02 11.55
C ASP A 18 0.22 0.11 11.20
N PHE A 19 -0.20 -0.54 10.09
CA PHE A 19 -1.56 -0.41 9.55
C PHE A 19 -2.51 -1.46 10.12
N ASN A 20 -2.00 -2.44 10.87
CA ASN A 20 -2.80 -3.53 11.45
C ASN A 20 -2.67 -3.65 12.99
N ASN A 21 -1.92 -2.74 13.61
CA ASN A 21 -1.65 -2.64 15.04
C ASN A 21 -1.01 -3.91 15.63
N ASP A 22 -0.05 -4.49 14.90
CA ASP A 22 0.73 -5.65 15.34
C ASP A 22 2.15 -5.31 15.80
N THR A 23 2.49 -4.02 15.89
CA THR A 23 3.80 -3.46 16.26
C THR A 23 4.92 -3.67 15.23
N GLN A 24 4.60 -4.22 14.06
CA GLN A 24 5.52 -4.33 12.94
C GLN A 24 5.20 -3.26 11.88
N MET A 25 6.25 -2.77 11.21
CA MET A 25 6.08 -1.72 10.21
C MET A 25 5.66 -2.31 8.87
N ASP A 26 4.51 -1.86 8.39
CA ASP A 26 3.92 -2.24 7.11
C ASP A 26 4.22 -1.18 6.03
N ILE A 27 3.88 -1.50 4.78
CA ILE A 27 4.09 -0.61 3.63
C ILE A 27 2.76 -0.34 2.92
N VAL A 28 2.52 0.92 2.57
CA VAL A 28 1.44 1.31 1.64
C VAL A 28 2.02 1.94 0.39
N VAL A 29 1.49 1.56 -0.78
CA VAL A 29 1.95 2.04 -2.09
C VAL A 29 0.76 2.55 -2.91
N VAL A 30 0.89 3.74 -3.48
CA VAL A 30 -0.01 4.25 -4.52
C VAL A 30 0.48 3.79 -5.89
N ILE A 31 -0.41 3.17 -6.67
CA ILE A 31 -0.11 2.60 -7.98
C ILE A 31 -1.02 3.24 -9.03
N SER A 32 -0.51 4.25 -9.74
CA SER A 32 -1.31 5.05 -10.67
C SER A 32 -1.72 4.30 -11.93
N GLY A 33 -0.91 3.34 -12.39
CA GLY A 33 -1.21 2.62 -13.63
C GLY A 33 -2.28 1.53 -13.47
N THR A 34 -2.69 1.23 -12.24
CA THR A 34 -3.82 0.35 -11.91
C THR A 34 -4.93 1.08 -11.14
N ASP A 35 -4.79 2.39 -10.91
CA ASP A 35 -5.69 3.19 -10.07
C ASP A 35 -5.95 2.59 -8.67
N THR A 36 -4.91 2.08 -8.02
CA THR A 36 -5.04 1.38 -6.72
C THR A 36 -4.07 1.88 -5.65
N ILE A 37 -4.42 1.58 -4.40
CA ILE A 37 -3.52 1.58 -3.25
C ILE A 37 -3.29 0.12 -2.84
N GLY A 38 -2.03 -0.29 -2.68
CA GLY A 38 -1.65 -1.61 -2.15
C GLY A 38 -1.11 -1.48 -0.73
N ILE A 39 -1.59 -2.31 0.20
CA ILE A 39 -1.07 -2.43 1.56
C ILE A 39 -0.37 -3.78 1.72
N PHE A 40 0.91 -3.76 2.09
CA PHE A 40 1.77 -4.91 2.31
C PHE A 40 2.03 -5.05 3.80
N LEU A 41 1.41 -6.04 4.41
CA LEU A 41 1.58 -6.32 5.84
C LEU A 41 2.86 -7.12 6.07
N SER A 42 3.65 -6.67 7.03
CA SER A 42 4.87 -7.33 7.46
C SER A 42 4.59 -8.67 8.14
N GLN A 43 5.62 -9.50 8.24
CA GLN A 43 5.58 -10.81 8.87
C GLN A 43 6.86 -11.00 9.70
N ASP A 44 6.74 -11.83 10.73
CA ASP A 44 7.82 -12.16 11.69
C ASP A 44 9.11 -12.73 11.06
N ASN A 45 9.09 -13.09 9.77
CA ASN A 45 10.20 -13.64 9.01
C ASN A 45 10.84 -12.64 8.03
N GLU A 46 10.69 -11.33 8.27
CA GLU A 46 11.21 -10.25 7.42
C GLU A 46 10.63 -10.24 5.99
N THR A 47 9.45 -10.84 5.79
CA THR A 47 8.74 -10.84 4.51
C THR A 47 7.43 -10.07 4.59
N PHE A 48 6.83 -9.79 3.43
CA PHE A 48 5.52 -9.14 3.33
C PHE A 48 4.46 -10.14 2.83
N ARG A 49 3.26 -10.09 3.40
CA ARG A 49 2.08 -10.79 2.88
C ARG A 49 1.69 -10.22 1.51
N ASN A 50 0.90 -10.99 0.76
CA ASN A 50 0.27 -10.49 -0.46
C ASN A 50 -0.47 -9.18 -0.18
N GLU A 51 -0.38 -8.27 -1.13
CA GLU A 51 -1.00 -6.95 -1.07
C GLU A 51 -2.51 -7.03 -0.88
N GLN A 52 -3.04 -6.23 0.05
CA GLN A 52 -4.44 -5.85 0.04
C GLN A 52 -4.62 -4.65 -0.88
N ILE A 53 -5.49 -4.79 -1.88
CA ILE A 53 -5.67 -3.79 -2.94
C ILE A 53 -6.97 -3.02 -2.70
N TYR A 54 -6.86 -1.69 -2.73
CA TYR A 54 -7.99 -0.77 -2.65
C TYR A 54 -8.08 0.06 -3.94
N PRO A 55 -9.20 0.04 -4.67
CA PRO A 55 -9.39 0.88 -5.84
C PRO A 55 -9.59 2.34 -5.43
N THR A 56 -8.95 3.24 -6.17
CA THR A 56 -9.12 4.70 -6.01
C THR A 56 -10.12 5.30 -7.00
N GLY A 57 -10.66 4.48 -7.90
CA GLY A 57 -11.63 4.87 -8.93
C GLY A 57 -11.05 4.80 -10.36
N PHE A 58 -11.88 4.55 -11.36
CA PHE A 58 -11.42 4.43 -12.75
C PHE A 58 -10.82 5.74 -13.25
N ASN A 59 -9.59 5.68 -13.79
CA ASN A 59 -8.83 6.81 -14.33
C ASN A 59 -8.56 7.93 -13.31
N SER A 60 -8.51 7.58 -12.02
CA SER A 60 -8.22 8.52 -10.93
C SER A 60 -6.75 8.97 -10.93
N CYS A 61 -5.84 8.16 -11.48
CA CYS A 61 -4.40 8.45 -11.58
C CYS A 61 -3.81 8.96 -10.24
N PRO A 62 -3.91 8.20 -9.14
CA PRO A 62 -3.46 8.68 -7.83
C PRO A 62 -1.95 8.95 -7.83
N TYR A 63 -1.52 10.05 -7.19
CA TYR A 63 -0.12 10.49 -7.19
C TYR A 63 0.57 10.46 -5.82
N SER A 64 -0.13 10.86 -4.77
CA SER A 64 0.45 11.05 -3.43
C SER A 64 -0.45 10.46 -2.36
N LEU A 65 0.14 10.08 -1.24
CA LEU A 65 -0.57 9.66 -0.04
C LEU A 65 0.05 10.33 1.19
N VAL A 66 -0.75 10.47 2.25
CA VAL A 66 -0.32 10.87 3.59
C VAL A 66 -0.96 9.88 4.56
N VAL A 67 -0.20 9.44 5.56
CA VAL A 67 -0.67 8.54 6.61
C VAL A 67 -0.53 9.25 7.95
N ASP A 68 -1.60 9.24 8.73
CA ASP A 68 -1.66 9.79 10.08
C ASP A 68 -2.94 9.30 10.77
N ASP A 69 -2.98 9.35 12.09
CA ASP A 69 -4.22 9.12 12.85
C ASP A 69 -5.11 10.38 12.78
N PHE A 70 -5.80 10.53 11.66
CA PHE A 70 -6.69 11.69 11.42
C PHE A 70 -7.94 11.69 12.30
N ASN A 71 -8.29 10.55 12.91
CA ASN A 71 -9.51 10.40 13.69
C ASN A 71 -9.27 10.39 15.21
N HIS A 72 -8.00 10.39 15.64
CA HIS A 72 -7.53 10.39 17.02
C HIS A 72 -7.94 9.16 17.84
N ASN A 73 -7.99 7.97 17.22
CA ASN A 73 -8.29 6.72 17.92
C ASN A 73 -7.03 5.93 18.34
N ASN A 74 -5.84 6.48 18.11
CA ASN A 74 -4.53 5.84 18.27
C ASN A 74 -4.28 4.67 17.31
N TYR A 75 -5.00 4.64 16.19
CA TYR A 75 -4.73 3.75 15.07
C TYR A 75 -4.42 4.60 13.85
N LEU A 76 -3.40 4.18 13.09
CA LEU A 76 -3.09 4.74 11.79
C LEU A 76 -4.15 4.33 10.75
#